data_AF-A0A7L2I1V0-F1
#
_entry.id   AF-A0A7L2I1V0-F1
#
_cell.length_a   1.000
_cell.length_b   1.000
_cell.length_c   1.000
_cell.angle_alpha   90.00
_cell.angle_beta   90.00
_cell.angle_gamma   90.00
#
_symmetry.space_group_name_H-M   'P 1'
#
loop_
_entity.id
_entity.type
_entity.pdbx_description
1 polymer ?
#
loop_
_entity_poly.entity_id
_entity_poly.type
_entity_poly.pdbx_seq_one_letter_code
_entity_poly.pdbx_strand_id
1 'polypeptide(L)'
;LRFQAVDIRVGTFALVPAHATVGEDKVLPVERPVFQPCRFLKKFYKLKCAKTKIPDEPPPVQLDFEQIAAEIHFRREIVERCIHETLLFFAGALRDKKEVEFSFK
;
A
#
# COMPACT_ATOMS: atom_id res chain seq x y z
N LEU A 1 -14.96 -8.01 5.29
CA LEU A 1 -13.95 -7.05 5.79
C LEU A 1 -14.44 -5.65 5.48
N ARG A 2 -14.37 -4.72 6.42
CA ARG A 2 -14.79 -3.34 6.19
C ARG A 2 -13.67 -2.66 5.40
N PHE A 3 -13.99 -1.97 4.31
CA PHE A 3 -13.01 -1.20 3.55
C PHE A 3 -12.30 -0.21 4.49
N GLN A 4 -10.98 -0.27 4.52
CA GLN A 4 -10.15 0.64 5.30
C GLN A 4 -8.94 1.03 4.48
N ALA A 5 -8.85 2.31 4.14
CA ALA A 5 -7.65 2.90 3.58
C ALA A 5 -6.68 3.25 4.71
N VAL A 6 -5.41 2.93 4.54
CA VAL A 6 -4.35 3.19 5.52
C VAL A 6 -3.33 4.15 4.90
N ASP A 7 -3.12 5.30 5.54
CA ASP A 7 -2.04 6.21 5.22
C ASP A 7 -0.74 5.72 5.87
N ILE A 8 0.26 5.48 5.02
CA ILE A 8 1.59 5.01 5.40
C ILE A 8 2.66 6.09 5.17
N ARG A 9 2.27 7.37 5.23
CA ARG A 9 3.08 8.60 5.04
C ARG A 9 3.53 8.85 3.60
N VAL A 10 3.98 7.82 2.89
CA VAL A 10 4.40 7.91 1.48
C VAL A 10 3.23 7.81 0.50
N GLY A 11 2.03 7.51 1.00
CA GLY A 11 0.83 7.30 0.22
C GLY A 11 -0.21 6.52 1.01
N THR A 12 -1.29 6.18 0.32
CA THR A 12 -2.42 5.45 0.91
C THR A 12 -2.49 4.06 0.29
N PHE A 13 -2.68 3.05 1.13
CA PHE A 13 -2.92 1.67 0.72
C PHE A 13 -4.35 1.26 1.06
N ALA A 14 -5.02 0.55 0.17
CA ALA A 14 -6.33 -0.03 0.45
C ALA A 14 -6.57 -1.29 -0.39
N LEU A 15 -7.40 -2.19 0.12
CA LEU A 15 -8.02 -3.26 -0.65
C LEU A 15 -9.30 -2.70 -1.29
N VAL A 16 -9.33 -2.59 -2.61
CA VAL A 16 -10.46 -2.05 -3.37
C VAL A 16 -11.23 -3.21 -4.02
N PRO A 17 -12.56 -3.30 -3.84
CA PRO A 17 -13.37 -4.29 -4.55
C PRO A 17 -13.20 -4.17 -6.06
N ALA A 18 -12.98 -5.29 -6.72
CA ALA A 18 -12.80 -5.41 -8.15
C ALA A 18 -13.46 -6.70 -8.66
N HIS A 19 -13.49 -6.84 -9.98
CA HIS A 19 -14.05 -7.99 -10.66
C HIS A 19 -12.95 -8.64 -11.49
N ALA A 20 -12.72 -9.93 -11.30
CA ALA A 20 -11.84 -10.74 -12.13
C ALA A 20 -12.68 -11.62 -13.06
N THR A 21 -12.32 -11.67 -14.34
CA THR A 21 -12.94 -12.58 -15.29
C THR A 21 -12.27 -13.95 -15.18
N VAL A 22 -13.05 -15.01 -15.00
CA VAL A 22 -12.58 -16.39 -14.87
C VAL A 22 -13.32 -17.26 -15.90
N GLY A 23 -12.60 -17.76 -16.91
CA GLY A 23 -13.21 -18.53 -18.00
C GLY A 23 -14.13 -17.68 -18.91
N GLU A 24 -14.97 -18.34 -19.71
CA GLU A 24 -15.99 -17.67 -20.52
C GLU A 24 -17.10 -17.14 -19.59
N ASP A 25 -17.10 -15.82 -19.39
CA ASP A 25 -18.14 -14.98 -18.79
C ASP A 25 -18.45 -15.12 -17.29
N LYS A 26 -17.66 -15.87 -16.50
CA LYS A 26 -17.82 -15.80 -15.04
C LYS A 26 -17.03 -14.64 -14.46
N VAL A 27 -17.74 -13.74 -13.78
CA VAL A 27 -17.15 -12.63 -13.04
C VAL A 27 -17.07 -12.99 -11.55
N LEU A 28 -15.87 -12.96 -11.00
CA LEU A 28 -15.62 -13.25 -9.59
C LEU A 28 -15.27 -11.96 -8.83
N PRO A 29 -15.98 -11.62 -7.74
CA PRO A 29 -15.63 -10.47 -6.91
C PRO A 29 -14.30 -10.75 -6.19
N VAL A 30 -13.34 -9.84 -6.34
CA VAL A 30 -12.01 -9.93 -5.73
C VAL A 30 -11.68 -8.64 -4.99
N GLU A 31 -10.79 -8.71 -4.01
CA GLU A 31 -10.20 -7.53 -3.38
C GLU A 31 -8.82 -7.27 -3.99
N ARG A 32 -8.65 -6.10 -4.64
CA ARG A 32 -7.39 -5.73 -5.28
C ARG A 32 -6.62 -4.77 -4.37
N PRO A 33 -5.36 -5.07 -4.02
CA PRO A 33 -4.51 -4.11 -3.33
C PRO A 33 -4.17 -2.94 -4.26
N VAL A 34 -4.42 -1.73 -3.79
CA VAL A 34 -4.13 -0.48 -4.49
C VAL A 34 -3.27 0.38 -3.58
N PHE A 35 -2.09 0.74 -4.08
CA PHE A 35 -1.25 1.76 -3.47
C PHE A 35 -1.33 3.05 -4.28
N GLN A 36 -1.73 4.14 -3.63
CA GLN A 36 -1.80 5.47 -4.21
C GLN A 36 -0.69 6.35 -3.59
N PRO A 37 0.41 6.61 -4.31
CA PRO A 37 1.49 7.46 -3.80
C PRO A 37 0.99 8.87 -3.47
N CYS A 38 1.56 9.48 -2.44
CA CYS A 38 1.21 10.85 -2.08
C CYS A 38 1.62 11.85 -3.18
N ARG A 39 1.01 13.03 -3.17
CA ARG A 39 1.24 14.07 -4.20
C ARG A 39 2.72 14.43 -4.33
N PHE A 40 3.43 14.46 -3.20
CA PHE A 40 4.87 14.76 -3.17
C PHE A 40 5.67 13.72 -3.97
N LEU A 41 5.51 12.43 -3.69
CA LEU A 41 6.22 11.37 -4.40
C LEU A 41 5.89 11.32 -5.89
N LYS A 42 4.60 11.51 -6.26
CA LYS A 42 4.17 11.59 -7.66
C LYS A 42 4.90 12.69 -8.42
N LYS A 43 5.00 13.88 -7.82
CA LYS A 43 5.65 15.05 -8.44
C LYS A 43 7.17 14.89 -8.48
N PHE A 44 7.78 14.47 -7.38
CA PHE A 44 9.22 14.37 -7.24
C PHE A 44 9.81 13.30 -8.18
N TYR A 45 9.21 12.12 -8.23
CA TYR A 45 9.65 11.01 -9.09
C TYR A 45 8.99 10.99 -10.48
N LYS A 46 8.15 11.99 -10.82
CA LYS A 46 7.42 12.07 -12.10
C LYS A 46 6.67 10.77 -12.45
N LEU A 47 6.01 10.18 -11.45
CA LEU A 47 5.36 8.88 -11.58
C LEU A 47 4.10 8.96 -12.43
N LYS A 48 3.92 7.98 -13.33
CA LYS A 48 2.64 7.71 -13.99
C LYS A 48 1.90 6.65 -13.19
N CYS A 49 0.92 7.06 -12.39
CA CYS A 49 0.14 6.13 -11.56
C CYS A 49 -1.05 5.53 -12.34
N ALA A 50 -1.45 4.32 -11.97
CA ALA A 50 -2.65 3.69 -12.49
C ALA A 50 -3.90 4.54 -12.21
N LYS A 51 -4.93 4.42 -13.07
CA LYS A 51 -6.18 5.16 -12.94
C LYS A 51 -7.07 4.69 -11.79
N THR A 52 -6.81 3.50 -11.24
CA THR A 52 -7.56 2.95 -10.10
C THR A 52 -7.38 3.87 -8.90
N LYS A 53 -8.49 4.38 -8.38
CA LYS A 53 -8.51 5.27 -7.23
C LYS A 53 -9.00 4.52 -6.01
N ILE A 54 -8.42 4.88 -4.86
CA ILE A 54 -8.96 4.52 -3.56
C ILE A 54 -10.16 5.46 -3.32
N PRO A 55 -11.34 4.95 -2.92
CA PRO A 55 -12.48 5.77 -2.49
C PRO A 55 -12.09 6.83 -1.47
N ASP A 56 -12.63 8.04 -1.59
CA ASP A 56 -12.32 9.17 -0.70
C ASP A 56 -12.99 9.05 0.68
N GLU A 57 -14.05 8.24 0.79
CA GLU A 57 -14.77 7.97 2.04
C GLU A 57 -14.82 6.46 2.35
N PRO A 58 -14.61 6.05 3.62
CA PRO A 58 -14.15 6.86 4.76
C PRO A 58 -12.70 7.36 4.58
N PRO A 59 -12.30 8.44 5.30
CA PRO A 59 -10.95 8.96 5.23
C PRO A 59 -9.92 7.90 5.65
N PRO A 60 -8.70 7.92 5.09
CA PRO A 60 -7.65 6.99 5.47
C PRO A 60 -7.30 7.09 6.96
N VAL A 61 -7.14 5.95 7.62
CA VAL A 61 -6.61 5.89 8.98
C VAL A 61 -5.08 5.94 8.94
N GLN A 62 -4.46 6.46 9.99
CA GLN A 62 -3.01 6.39 10.13
C GLN A 62 -2.57 4.97 10.46
N LEU A 63 -1.38 4.59 10.00
CA LEU A 63 -0.77 3.31 10.33
C LEU A 63 -0.55 3.20 11.86
N ASP A 64 -1.11 2.15 12.45
CA ASP A 64 -1.01 1.90 13.89
C ASP A 64 0.20 1.02 14.22
N PHE A 65 1.30 1.67 14.63
CA PHE A 65 2.52 0.96 15.02
C PHE A 65 2.37 0.17 16.31
N GLU A 66 1.50 0.58 17.24
CA GLU A 66 1.26 -0.19 18.48
C GLU A 66 0.52 -1.48 18.18
N GLN A 67 -0.52 -1.40 17.33
CA GLN A 67 -1.27 -2.58 16.89
C GLN A 67 -0.34 -3.58 16.22
N ILE A 68 0.45 -3.15 15.24
CA ILE A 68 1.39 -4.03 14.54
C ILE A 68 2.38 -4.63 15.54
N ALA A 69 2.99 -3.81 16.40
CA ALA A 69 3.93 -4.27 17.42
C ALA A 69 3.35 -5.34 18.34
N ALA A 70 2.10 -5.18 18.77
CA ALA A 70 1.38 -6.16 19.56
C ALA A 70 1.13 -7.46 18.79
N GLU A 71 0.71 -7.37 17.52
CA GLU A 71 0.40 -8.52 16.66
C GLU A 71 1.64 -9.35 16.32
N ILE A 72 2.78 -8.72 16.07
CA ILE A 72 4.03 -9.41 15.70
C ILE A 72 5.00 -9.62 16.88
N HIS A 73 4.59 -9.24 18.09
CA HIS A 73 5.37 -9.36 19.33
C HIS A 73 6.75 -8.68 19.30
N PHE A 74 6.82 -7.48 18.70
CA PHE A 74 8.01 -6.63 18.71
C PHE A 74 7.77 -5.35 19.50
N ARG A 75 8.85 -4.64 19.86
CA ARG A 75 8.73 -3.28 20.41
C ARG A 75 8.27 -2.33 19.30
N ARG A 76 7.39 -1.38 19.64
CA ARG A 76 6.93 -0.33 18.71
C ARG A 76 8.08 0.35 17.97
N GLU A 77 9.16 0.71 18.67
CA GLU A 77 10.30 1.40 18.04
C GLU A 77 10.97 0.57 16.93
N ILE A 78 11.01 -0.76 17.10
CA ILE A 78 11.56 -1.68 16.11
C ILE A 78 10.65 -1.70 14.89
N VAL A 79 9.34 -1.83 15.09
CA VAL A 79 8.35 -1.81 14.01
C VAL A 79 8.42 -0.51 13.21
N GLU A 80 8.43 0.64 13.90
CA GLU A 80 8.50 1.94 13.25
C GLU A 80 9.77 2.10 12.40
N ARG A 81 10.93 1.65 12.92
CA ARG A 81 12.19 1.65 12.17
C ARG A 81 12.15 0.74 10.95
N CYS A 82 11.71 -0.50 11.09
CA CYS A 82 11.61 -1.46 9.98
C CYS A 82 10.70 -0.93 8.86
N ILE A 83 9.57 -0.31 9.23
CA ILE A 83 8.65 0.29 8.26
C ILE A 83 9.32 1.47 7.57
N HIS A 84 9.94 2.40 8.32
CA HIS A 84 10.67 3.52 7.71
C HIS A 84 11.79 3.06 6.75
N GLU A 85 12.59 2.07 7.12
CA GLU A 85 13.63 1.51 6.25
C GLU A 85 13.02 0.91 4.97
N THR A 86 11.95 0.14 5.09
CA THR A 86 11.23 -0.44 3.94
C THR A 86 10.71 0.64 3.00
N LEU A 87 10.15 1.72 3.55
CA LEU A 87 9.68 2.86 2.75
C LEU A 87 10.82 3.60 2.04
N LEU A 88 12.00 3.70 2.67
CA LEU A 88 13.19 4.27 2.05
C LEU A 88 13.69 3.40 0.88
N PHE A 89 13.74 2.08 1.04
CA PHE A 89 14.08 1.16 -0.06
C PHE A 89 13.10 1.29 -1.22
N PHE A 90 11.80 1.33 -0.93
CA PHE A 90 10.77 1.53 -1.93
C PHE A 90 10.92 2.87 -2.66
N ALA A 91 11.20 3.96 -1.96
CA ALA A 91 11.45 5.27 -2.57
C ALA A 91 12.68 5.25 -3.50
N GLY A 92 13.74 4.53 -3.11
CA GLY A 92 14.92 4.30 -3.97
C GLY A 92 14.58 3.52 -5.24
N ALA A 93 13.78 2.47 -5.13
CA ALA A 93 13.34 1.69 -6.30
C ALA A 93 12.46 2.52 -7.24
N LEU A 94 11.56 3.37 -6.71
CA LEU A 94 10.75 4.29 -7.51
C LEU A 94 11.62 5.26 -8.31
N ARG A 95 12.66 5.83 -7.69
CA ARG A 95 13.61 6.72 -8.37
C ARG A 95 14.27 6.04 -9.57
N ASP A 96 14.69 4.79 -9.37
CA ASP A 96 15.42 4.01 -10.37
C ASP A 96 14.49 3.28 -11.36
N LYS A 97 13.16 3.47 -11.24
CA LYS A 97 12.11 2.79 -12.01
C LYS A 97 12.23 1.26 -11.99
N LYS A 98 12.65 0.71 -10.85
CA LYS A 98 12.77 -0.73 -10.65
C LYS A 98 11.48 -1.30 -10.07
N GLU A 99 11.11 -2.49 -10.53
CA GLU A 99 10.11 -3.29 -9.83
C GLU A 99 10.65 -3.74 -8.48
N VAL A 100 9.75 -3.80 -7.49
CA VAL A 100 10.07 -4.26 -6.13
C VAL A 100 9.32 -5.55 -5.90
N GLU A 101 10.06 -6.63 -5.73
CA GLU A 101 9.54 -7.94 -5.33
C GLU A 101 10.11 -8.30 -3.96
N PHE A 102 9.24 -8.68 -3.03
CA PHE A 102 9.65 -9.25 -1.75
C PHE A 102 9.67 -10.77 -1.90
N SER A 103 10.88 -11.34 -1.95
CA SER A 103 11.07 -12.80 -1.92
C SER A 103 11.61 -13.21 -0.55
N PHE A 104 10.91 -14.12 0.09
CA PHE A 104 11.33 -14.75 1.33
C PHE A 104 11.91 -16.13 1.00
N LYS A 105 13.04 -16.49 1.61
CA LYS A 105 13.67 -17.81 1.49
C LYS A 105 13.21 -18.71 2.62
#